data_AF-A0A1X0NJK6-F1
#
_entry.id   AF-A0A1X0NJK6-F1
#
_cell.length_a   1.000
_cell.length_b   1.000
_cell.length_c   1.000
_cell.angle_alpha   90.00
_cell.angle_beta   90.00
_cell.angle_gamma   90.00
#
_symmetry.space_group_name_H-M   'P 1'
#
loop_
_entity.id
_entity.type
_entity.pdbx_description
1 polymer ?
#
loop_
_entity_poly.entity_id
_entity_poly.type
_entity_poly.pdbx_seq_one_letter_code
_entity_poly.pdbx_strand_id
1 'polypeptide(L)'
;MRRLLCTALLLLCCAYGCIAAVVQPLPQKGKELSDGFIFFPDSRGEEDEERWFPLRIGVFPGGVNDVLNYCNGKKTPTPILGGLSFRESDYKRFCKEFRFTEEMGKLLVEKILPAAVKLHTDRLSVQRSPRKLLVPRLVHTVFFS
;
A
#
# COMPACT_ATOMS: atom_id res chain seq x y z
N MET A 1 35.72 -40.93 22.58
CA MET A 1 34.79 -41.03 21.43
C MET A 1 33.46 -40.30 21.62
N ARG A 2 32.80 -40.35 22.80
CA ARG A 2 31.50 -39.65 23.03
C ARG A 2 31.55 -38.11 22.89
N ARG A 3 32.65 -37.46 23.28
CA ARG A 3 32.81 -36.00 23.18
C ARG A 3 32.90 -35.50 21.72
N LEU A 4 33.51 -36.29 20.83
CA LEU A 4 33.65 -35.98 19.40
C LEU A 4 32.32 -36.13 18.64
N LEU A 5 31.47 -37.07 19.07
CA LEU A 5 30.12 -37.26 18.52
C LEU A 5 29.20 -36.10 18.89
N CYS A 6 29.28 -35.59 20.13
CA CYS A 6 28.49 -34.43 20.56
C CYS A 6 28.87 -33.15 19.82
N THR A 7 30.17 -32.91 19.58
CA THR A 7 30.62 -31.74 18.81
C THR A 7 30.19 -31.82 17.35
N ALA A 8 30.20 -33.01 16.74
CA ALA A 8 29.73 -33.20 15.38
C ALA A 8 28.20 -32.95 15.27
N LEU A 9 27.41 -33.42 16.24
CA LEU A 9 25.97 -33.19 16.26
C LEU A 9 25.61 -31.71 16.43
N LEU A 10 26.33 -30.99 17.30
CA LEU A 10 26.12 -29.55 17.51
C LEU A 10 26.46 -28.74 16.25
N LEU A 11 27.54 -29.08 15.55
CA LEU A 11 27.91 -28.42 14.28
C LEU A 11 26.88 -28.69 13.16
N LEU A 12 26.34 -29.91 13.09
CA LEU A 12 25.25 -30.26 12.17
C LEU A 12 23.95 -29.49 12.48
N CYS A 13 23.63 -29.33 13.76
CA CYS A 13 22.46 -28.57 14.20
C CYS A 13 22.59 -27.07 13.90
N CYS A 14 23.80 -26.50 14.10
CA CYS A 14 24.08 -25.11 13.76
C CYS A 14 24.06 -24.83 12.25
N ALA A 15 24.50 -25.78 11.42
CA ALA A 15 24.40 -25.66 9.96
C ALA A 15 22.94 -25.74 9.46
N TYR A 16 22.10 -26.55 10.11
CA TYR A 16 20.69 -26.70 9.73
C TYR A 16 19.80 -25.56 10.27
N GLY A 17 20.15 -24.96 11.41
CA GLY A 17 19.40 -23.87 12.04
C GLY A 17 19.54 -22.49 11.38
N CYS A 18 20.55 -22.29 10.53
CA CYS A 18 20.78 -21.00 9.85
C CYS A 18 19.87 -20.73 8.63
N ILE A 19 18.99 -21.65 8.26
CA ILE A 19 18.08 -21.48 7.11
C ILE A 19 16.75 -20.80 7.52
N ALA A 20 16.53 -20.54 8.81
CA ALA A 20 15.35 -19.82 9.31
C ALA A 20 15.46 -18.28 9.17
N ALA A 21 15.94 -17.79 8.02
CA ALA A 21 15.68 -16.41 7.61
C ALA A 21 14.54 -16.47 6.58
N VAL A 22 13.30 -16.38 7.06
CA VAL A 22 12.12 -16.25 6.20
C VAL A 22 12.13 -14.86 5.57
N VAL A 23 12.99 -14.67 4.58
CA VAL A 23 12.83 -13.62 3.58
C VAL A 23 11.74 -14.14 2.66
N GLN A 24 10.52 -13.63 2.80
CA GLN A 24 9.46 -13.94 1.84
C GLN A 24 10.00 -13.63 0.44
N PRO A 25 10.07 -14.62 -0.47
CA PRO A 25 10.55 -14.37 -1.80
C PRO A 25 9.60 -13.38 -2.48
N LEU A 26 10.17 -12.32 -3.05
CA LEU A 26 9.43 -11.37 -3.86
C LEU A 26 8.67 -12.13 -4.96
N PRO A 27 7.37 -11.87 -5.17
CA PRO A 27 6.64 -12.51 -6.25
C PRO A 27 7.34 -12.20 -7.57
N GLN A 28 7.81 -13.26 -8.23
CA GLN A 28 8.53 -13.16 -9.50
C GLN A 28 7.55 -12.76 -10.61
N LYS A 29 8.01 -11.87 -11.50
CA LYS A 29 7.24 -11.36 -12.63
C LYS A 29 6.81 -12.52 -13.54
N GLY A 30 5.51 -12.73 -13.72
CA GLY A 30 4.97 -13.72 -14.68
C GLY A 30 4.21 -14.92 -14.10
N LYS A 31 3.98 -15.00 -12.78
CA LYS A 31 2.98 -15.94 -12.23
C LYS A 31 1.66 -15.21 -12.04
N GLU A 32 0.74 -15.43 -12.97
CA GLU A 32 -0.65 -15.04 -12.80
C GLU A 32 -1.24 -15.85 -11.63
N LEU A 33 -1.74 -15.14 -10.62
CA LEU A 33 -2.55 -15.72 -9.56
C LEU A 33 -4.01 -15.66 -10.04
N SER A 34 -4.30 -16.39 -11.11
CA SER A 34 -5.66 -16.68 -11.56
C SER A 34 -6.12 -17.93 -10.84
N ASP A 35 -6.68 -17.75 -9.65
CA ASP A 35 -7.88 -18.46 -9.21
C ASP A 35 -8.38 -17.87 -7.88
N GLY A 36 -9.69 -17.70 -7.83
CA GLY A 36 -10.40 -16.91 -6.83
C GLY A 36 -10.34 -17.48 -5.42
N PHE A 37 -10.58 -16.57 -4.46
CA PHE A 37 -10.83 -16.83 -3.04
C PHE A 37 -9.73 -17.57 -2.29
N ILE A 38 -8.86 -16.80 -1.63
CA ILE A 38 -8.07 -17.32 -0.52
C ILE A 38 -9.01 -17.49 0.69
N PHE A 39 -9.36 -18.74 0.98
CA PHE A 39 -9.94 -19.15 2.25
C PHE A 39 -8.81 -19.18 3.29
N PHE A 40 -8.92 -18.36 4.34
CA PHE A 40 -8.02 -18.44 5.49
C PHE A 40 -8.66 -19.38 6.52
N PRO A 41 -7.92 -20.36 7.07
CA PRO A 41 -8.46 -21.23 8.10
C PRO A 41 -8.92 -20.39 9.29
N ASP A 42 -10.17 -20.58 9.70
CA ASP A 42 -10.71 -20.15 10.99
C ASP A 42 -10.03 -20.99 12.07
N SER A 43 -8.82 -20.59 12.46
CA SER A 43 -8.21 -21.09 13.69
C SER A 43 -8.96 -20.46 14.86
N ARG A 44 -10.04 -21.12 15.26
CA ARG A 44 -10.60 -20.99 16.61
C ARG A 44 -9.51 -21.41 17.58
N GLY A 45 -9.02 -20.46 18.37
CA GLY A 45 -7.99 -20.71 19.37
C GLY A 45 -7.44 -19.40 19.91
N GLU A 46 -7.89 -19.08 21.12
CA GLU A 46 -7.20 -18.35 22.18
C GLU A 46 -6.88 -16.85 22.04
N GLU A 47 -6.92 -16.23 23.21
CA GLU A 47 -6.98 -14.80 23.51
C GLU A 47 -5.73 -14.03 23.08
N ASP A 48 -5.93 -12.81 22.58
CA ASP A 48 -4.96 -11.71 22.54
C ASP A 48 -3.52 -11.97 22.02
N GLU A 49 -3.30 -12.96 21.17
CA GLU A 49 -2.11 -12.95 20.32
C GLU A 49 -2.27 -11.87 19.25
N GLU A 50 -1.36 -10.89 19.25
CA GLU A 50 -1.28 -9.78 18.31
C GLU A 50 -1.30 -10.26 16.85
N ARG A 51 -2.49 -10.50 16.30
CA ARG A 51 -2.68 -11.11 14.99
C ARG A 51 -2.35 -10.08 13.91
N TRP A 52 -1.26 -10.33 13.21
CA TRP A 52 -0.81 -9.54 12.07
C TRP A 52 -1.62 -9.91 10.82
N PHE A 53 -2.12 -8.91 10.11
CA PHE A 53 -2.89 -9.10 8.87
C PHE A 53 -2.31 -8.26 7.73
N PRO A 54 -2.55 -8.63 6.45
CA PRO A 54 -2.11 -7.81 5.32
C PRO A 54 -2.61 -6.36 5.42
N LEU A 55 -1.77 -5.41 5.03
CA LEU A 55 -2.15 -3.99 5.00
C LEU A 55 -3.34 -3.76 4.06
N ARG A 56 -4.26 -2.86 4.43
CA ARG A 56 -5.37 -2.41 3.57
C ARG A 56 -5.18 -0.92 3.29
N ILE A 57 -4.96 -0.56 2.03
CA ILE A 57 -4.74 0.84 1.61
C ILE A 57 -5.97 1.31 0.83
N GLY A 58 -6.62 2.37 1.32
CA GLY A 58 -7.65 3.09 0.57
C GLY A 58 -6.99 4.16 -0.31
N VAL A 59 -7.32 4.17 -1.60
CA VAL A 59 -6.80 5.16 -2.55
C VAL A 59 -7.95 6.03 -3.04
N PHE A 60 -7.77 7.35 -3.00
CA PHE A 60 -8.74 8.32 -3.53
C PHE A 60 -8.17 8.96 -4.82
N PRO A 61 -8.59 8.51 -6.01
CA PRO A 61 -8.05 9.01 -7.27
C PRO A 61 -8.62 10.38 -7.69
N GLY A 62 -9.50 11.01 -6.88
CA GLY A 62 -10.17 12.26 -7.24
C GLY A 62 -9.22 13.40 -7.61
N GLY A 63 -8.04 13.47 -6.99
CA GLY A 63 -7.02 14.46 -7.34
C GLY A 63 -6.54 14.39 -8.79
N VAL A 64 -6.57 13.22 -9.43
CA VAL A 64 -6.22 13.06 -10.85
C VAL A 64 -7.26 13.75 -11.74
N ASN A 65 -8.54 13.55 -11.42
CA ASN A 65 -9.65 14.20 -12.12
C ASN A 65 -9.62 15.72 -11.94
N ASP A 66 -9.22 16.20 -10.76
CA ASP A 66 -9.11 17.63 -10.48
C ASP A 66 -8.03 18.29 -11.34
N VAL A 67 -6.87 17.63 -11.52
CA VAL A 67 -5.82 18.10 -12.42
C VAL A 67 -6.32 18.15 -13.86
N LEU A 68 -6.98 17.08 -14.34
CA LEU A 68 -7.52 17.04 -15.71
C LEU A 68 -8.56 18.14 -15.94
N ASN A 69 -9.48 18.35 -14.99
CA ASN A 69 -10.47 19.42 -15.07
C ASN A 69 -9.82 20.79 -15.11
N TYR A 70 -8.80 21.03 -14.29
CA TYR A 70 -8.04 22.27 -14.31
C TYR A 70 -7.37 22.49 -15.68
N CYS A 71 -6.67 21.49 -16.22
CA CYS A 71 -6.00 21.61 -17.52
C CYS A 71 -6.99 21.86 -18.67
N ASN A 72 -8.21 21.34 -18.56
CA ASN A 72 -9.29 21.53 -19.52
C ASN A 72 -10.08 22.85 -19.32
N GLY A 73 -9.66 23.73 -18.40
CA GLY A 73 -10.31 25.01 -18.15
C GLY A 73 -11.63 24.93 -17.37
N LYS A 74 -11.96 23.76 -16.80
CA LYS A 74 -13.11 23.56 -15.91
C LYS A 74 -12.70 24.02 -14.50
N LYS A 75 -12.78 25.33 -14.26
CA LYS A 75 -12.19 26.06 -13.11
C LYS A 75 -12.84 25.80 -11.74
N THR A 76 -12.77 24.60 -11.21
CA THR A 76 -12.97 24.41 -9.76
C THR A 76 -11.87 23.51 -9.21
N PRO A 77 -10.78 24.09 -8.66
CA PRO A 77 -9.91 23.35 -7.77
C PRO A 77 -10.74 22.98 -6.54
N THR A 78 -11.17 21.73 -6.48
CA THR A 78 -11.85 21.19 -5.30
C THR A 78 -10.83 20.99 -4.20
N PRO A 79 -11.15 21.36 -2.94
CA PRO A 79 -10.33 20.99 -1.81
C PRO A 79 -10.22 19.46 -1.79
N ILE A 80 -9.00 18.94 -1.90
CA ILE A 80 -8.75 17.50 -1.79
C ILE A 80 -9.05 17.08 -0.35
N LEU A 81 -9.59 15.87 -0.21
CA LEU A 81 -9.89 15.23 1.06
C LEU A 81 -8.69 15.32 2.02
N GLY A 82 -8.89 15.89 3.21
CA GLY A 82 -7.85 16.02 4.23
C GLY A 82 -6.94 17.25 4.13
N GLY A 83 -7.33 18.29 3.38
CA GLY A 83 -6.60 19.57 3.35
C GLY A 83 -5.33 19.55 2.49
N LEU A 84 -5.06 18.44 1.80
CA LEU A 84 -3.96 18.30 0.85
C LEU A 84 -4.34 18.92 -0.50
N SER A 85 -4.70 20.21 -0.51
CA SER A 85 -4.94 20.92 -1.77
C SER A 85 -3.61 21.18 -2.47
N PHE A 86 -3.53 20.84 -3.75
CA PHE A 86 -2.50 21.41 -4.63
C PHE A 86 -2.63 22.94 -4.65
N ARG A 87 -1.50 23.65 -4.74
CA ARG A 87 -1.50 25.08 -5.03
C ARG A 87 -1.83 25.26 -6.51
N GLU A 88 -2.36 26.43 -6.88
CA GLU A 88 -2.63 26.73 -8.29
C GLU A 88 -1.37 26.60 -9.18
N SER A 89 -0.20 26.89 -8.63
CA SER A 89 1.09 26.69 -9.30
C SER A 89 1.33 25.23 -9.69
N ASP A 90 0.91 24.28 -8.84
CA ASP A 90 1.13 22.86 -9.08
C ASP A 90 0.25 22.39 -10.22
N TYR A 91 -1.01 22.82 -10.23
CA TYR A 91 -1.92 22.59 -11.36
C TYR A 91 -1.37 23.15 -12.67
N LYS A 92 -0.89 24.41 -12.67
CA LYS A 92 -0.26 25.02 -13.85
C LYS A 92 0.95 24.21 -14.32
N ARG A 93 1.74 23.67 -13.39
CA ARG A 93 2.91 22.84 -13.68
C ARG A 93 2.51 21.55 -14.40
N PHE A 94 1.50 20.85 -13.89
CA PHE A 94 0.96 19.65 -14.52
C PHE A 94 0.49 19.90 -15.95
N CYS A 95 -0.21 21.01 -16.20
CA CYS A 95 -0.72 21.30 -17.52
C CYS A 95 0.34 21.83 -18.50
N LYS A 96 1.24 22.72 -18.04
CA LYS A 96 2.20 23.41 -18.92
C LYS A 96 3.52 22.67 -19.07
N GLU A 97 4.13 22.26 -17.96
CA GLU A 97 5.45 21.62 -17.96
C GLU A 97 5.32 20.13 -18.27
N PHE A 98 4.45 19.44 -17.54
CA PHE A 98 4.29 17.99 -17.68
C PHE A 98 3.30 17.59 -18.77
N ARG A 99 2.50 18.54 -19.29
CA ARG A 99 1.46 18.30 -20.30
C ARG A 99 0.59 17.10 -19.94
N PHE A 100 0.10 17.09 -18.72
CA PHE A 100 -0.67 15.98 -18.17
C PHE A 100 -1.93 15.72 -19.00
N THR A 101 -2.11 14.48 -19.47
CA THR A 101 -3.23 14.08 -20.34
C THR A 101 -4.14 13.06 -19.67
N GLU A 102 -5.30 12.82 -20.28
CA GLU A 102 -6.26 11.81 -19.83
C GLU A 102 -5.65 10.40 -19.87
N GLU A 103 -4.83 10.08 -20.88
CA GLU A 103 -4.14 8.79 -20.96
C GLU A 103 -3.15 8.60 -19.80
N MET A 104 -2.44 9.66 -19.40
CA MET A 104 -1.56 9.63 -18.23
C MET A 104 -2.36 9.41 -16.94
N GLY A 105 -3.49 10.11 -16.79
CA GLY A 105 -4.39 9.92 -15.65
C GLY A 105 -4.94 8.50 -15.56
N LYS A 106 -5.39 7.95 -16.69
CA LYS A 106 -5.89 6.57 -16.79
C LYS A 106 -4.80 5.55 -16.46
N LEU A 107 -3.59 5.73 -17.00
CA LEU A 107 -2.45 4.88 -16.69
C LEU A 107 -2.12 4.89 -15.19
N LEU A 108 -2.14 6.07 -14.57
CA LEU A 108 -1.87 6.23 -13.14
C LEU A 108 -2.90 5.49 -12.29
N VAL A 109 -4.19 5.70 -12.56
CA VAL A 109 -5.29 5.16 -11.75
C VAL A 109 -5.51 3.67 -11.98
N GLU A 110 -5.44 3.19 -13.22
CA GLU A 110 -5.78 1.81 -13.55
C GLU A 110 -4.61 0.82 -13.46
N LYS A 111 -3.36 1.30 -13.61
CA LYS A 111 -2.19 0.42 -13.64
C LYS A 111 -1.19 0.71 -12.54
N ILE A 112 -0.72 1.95 -12.44
CA ILE A 112 0.40 2.28 -11.55
C ILE A 112 -0.02 2.20 -10.08
N LEU A 113 -1.12 2.86 -9.69
CA LEU A 113 -1.59 2.87 -8.31
C LEU A 113 -1.95 1.46 -7.80
N PRO A 114 -2.72 0.62 -8.54
CA PRO A 114 -3.02 -0.74 -8.09
C PRO A 114 -1.76 -1.61 -7.96
N ALA A 115 -0.81 -1.49 -8.88
CA ALA A 115 0.45 -2.23 -8.80
C ALA A 115 1.27 -1.82 -7.55
N ALA A 116 1.36 -0.51 -7.28
CA ALA A 116 2.05 0.00 -6.10
C ALA A 116 1.38 -0.46 -4.79
N VAL A 117 0.05 -0.35 -4.70
CA VAL A 117 -0.72 -0.85 -3.55
C VAL A 117 -0.46 -2.34 -3.36
N LYS A 118 -0.57 -3.16 -4.42
CA LYS A 118 -0.34 -4.59 -4.35
C LYS A 118 1.05 -4.93 -3.79
N LEU A 119 2.09 -4.28 -4.30
CA LEU A 119 3.46 -4.51 -3.84
C LEU A 119 3.63 -4.23 -2.35
N HIS A 120 2.93 -3.26 -1.80
CA HIS A 120 2.95 -2.95 -0.38
C HIS A 120 2.09 -3.91 0.44
N THR A 121 0.87 -4.23 -0.01
CA THR A 121 -0.05 -5.12 0.71
C THR A 121 0.43 -6.58 0.75
N ASP A 122 1.20 -7.01 -0.25
CA ASP A 122 1.76 -8.36 -0.31
C ASP A 122 2.94 -8.55 0.66
N ARG A 123 3.61 -7.47 1.08
CA ARG A 123 4.84 -7.52 1.90
C ARG A 123 4.67 -7.01 3.32
N LEU A 124 3.71 -6.10 3.53
CA LEU A 124 3.51 -5.44 4.81
C LEU A 124 2.29 -6.01 5.51
N SER A 125 2.51 -6.51 6.72
CA SER A 125 1.45 -6.86 7.66
C SER A 125 1.34 -5.79 8.72
N VAL A 126 0.12 -5.60 9.25
CA VAL A 126 -0.19 -4.65 10.32
C VAL A 126 -1.15 -5.26 11.32
N GLN A 127 -1.05 -4.82 12.57
CA GLN A 127 -2.13 -4.98 13.53
C GLN A 127 -3.25 -4.01 13.18
N ARG A 128 -4.41 -4.55 12.83
CA ARG A 128 -5.53 -3.72 12.37
C ARG A 128 -6.30 -3.18 13.56
N SER A 129 -6.62 -1.89 13.54
CA SER A 129 -7.57 -1.33 14.50
C SER A 129 -8.95 -1.96 14.29
N PRO A 130 -9.62 -2.45 15.34
CA PRO A 130 -10.98 -2.99 15.23
C PRO A 130 -12.03 -1.88 15.03
N ARG A 131 -11.65 -0.61 15.24
CA ARG A 131 -12.56 0.53 15.16
C ARG A 131 -12.57 1.12 13.74
N LYS A 132 -13.76 1.46 13.26
CA LYS A 132 -13.91 2.28 12.05
C LYS A 132 -13.44 3.69 12.37
N LEU A 133 -12.43 4.15 11.67
CA LEU A 133 -11.94 5.53 11.77
C LEU A 133 -12.60 6.36 10.67
N LEU A 134 -13.14 7.51 11.05
CA LEU A 134 -13.64 8.50 10.10
C LEU A 134 -12.52 9.49 9.81
N VAL A 135 -12.23 9.71 8.52
CA VAL A 135 -11.32 10.78 8.10
C VAL A 135 -12.16 12.05 7.97
N PRO A 136 -11.96 13.07 8.81
CA PRO A 136 -12.70 14.32 8.69
C PRO A 136 -12.42 14.96 7.34
N ARG A 137 -13.47 15.45 6.67
CA ARG A 137 -13.27 16.36 5.53
C ARG A 137 -12.82 17.70 6.10
N LEU A 138 -11.54 18.02 5.96
CA LEU A 138 -11.07 19.37 6.17
C LEU A 138 -11.58 20.24 5.02
N VAL A 139 -12.76 20.81 5.18
CA VAL A 139 -13.19 21.97 4.40
C VAL A 139 -12.42 23.14 4.99
N HIS A 140 -11.66 23.88 4.18
CA HIS A 140 -11.07 25.14 4.63
C HIS A 140 -12.22 26.09 5.06
N THR A 141 -12.62 26.05 6.31
CA THR A 141 -13.23 27.22 6.96
C THR A 141 -12.08 28.19 7.14
N VAL A 142 -11.98 29.09 6.16
CA VAL A 142 -11.14 30.26 6.25
C VAL A 142 -11.71 31.11 7.38
N PHE A 143 -11.21 30.92 8.60
CA PHE A 143 -11.39 31.87 9.68
C PHE A 143 -10.40 33.01 9.43
N PHE A 144 -10.83 34.02 8.67
CA PHE A 144 -10.24 35.34 8.78
C PHE A 144 -10.94 36.03 9.96
N SER A 145 -10.22 36.16 11.07
CA SER A 145 -10.48 37.16 12.12
C SER A 145 -9.57 38.37 11.90
#